data_AF-A0A2E2MRM5-F1
#
_entry.id   AF-A0A2E2MRM5-F1
#
_cell.length_a   1.000
_cell.length_b   1.000
_cell.length_c   1.000
_cell.angle_alpha   90.00
_cell.angle_beta   90.00
_cell.angle_gamma   90.00
#
_symmetry.space_group_name_H-M   'P 1'
#
loop_
_entity.id
_entity.type
_entity.pdbx_description
1 polymer ?
#
loop_
_entity_poly.entity_id
_entity_poly.type
_entity_poly.pdbx_seq_one_letter_code
_entity_poly.pdbx_strand_id
1 'polypeptide(L)'
;MKNRTVYVLAALFAAAGLALFAYKVLALEFPLSPGDTPDNWAVETRVTFQAADGPATVRLFIPRNTRTYTILDQSFVSRGYALTTELTPDGRMAHLTRRQAKGPQTVYFRFLIHRSEPPATPPVADPAPVQPPPWKGLRLVAARALLDQIRGEGKTATDMAATLIKRLAATDPDDAARSLLGKTAGAERLVDVAAGVLALGGIQARSVHGIALVEGQKTVHTVHWLEIAEAGAWQRMTADPTAPQVPATWFPWWRGTTKLAQVDGGSHPKLRITVERAADQAIVDSLSQDQAQAKNLLTSAMASLPLEVQQVYRVLLVVPLGVLLLVILRNVIGLKSFGTFMPVLIALAFRETQLLWGIVLFTVIVAIGLAIRLWMESLRLLVVPRLAAVLIVVVGAMAVLSIASAQFGLTGGLSVALFPMVILTMTVERMSVIWDERGPRDAMQQGIGSLFVATICYLLMSHPLVEHLFFQFPELLLVVLAAVLLLGRYSGYRLTELYRFKPLAGGGR
;
A
#
# COMPACT_ATOMS: atom_id res chain seq x y z
N MET A 1 -1.53 -45.61 24.79
CA MET A 1 -2.18 -45.36 23.48
C MET A 1 -2.48 -43.87 23.18
N LYS A 2 -2.53 -42.96 24.17
CA LYS A 2 -2.87 -41.52 23.99
C LYS A 2 -1.82 -40.67 23.25
N ASN A 3 -0.58 -41.18 23.11
CA ASN A 3 0.51 -40.40 22.51
C ASN A 3 0.62 -40.54 20.98
N ARG A 4 0.19 -41.66 20.39
CA ARG A 4 0.37 -41.90 18.94
C ARG A 4 -0.50 -41.01 18.06
N THR A 5 -1.70 -40.64 18.52
CA THR A 5 -2.67 -39.87 17.72
C THR A 5 -2.13 -38.51 17.26
N VAL A 6 -1.43 -37.76 18.11
CA VAL A 6 -0.87 -36.45 17.71
C VAL A 6 0.29 -36.61 16.73
N TYR A 7 1.12 -37.64 16.88
CA TYR A 7 2.19 -37.89 15.90
C TYR A 7 1.63 -38.30 14.54
N VAL A 8 0.59 -39.13 14.51
CA VAL A 8 -0.09 -39.51 13.26
C VAL A 8 -0.76 -38.29 12.61
N LEU A 9 -1.44 -37.47 13.40
CA LEU A 9 -2.14 -36.28 12.91
C LEU A 9 -1.16 -35.19 12.42
N ALA A 10 -0.05 -34.99 13.14
CA ALA A 10 1.03 -34.10 12.69
C ALA A 10 1.69 -34.62 11.41
N ALA A 11 1.96 -35.93 11.32
CA ALA A 11 2.50 -36.53 10.10
C ALA A 11 1.55 -36.39 8.91
N LEU A 12 0.24 -36.57 9.13
CA LEU A 12 -0.78 -36.39 8.09
C LEU A 12 -0.81 -34.95 7.58
N PHE A 13 -0.83 -33.95 8.47
CA PHE A 13 -0.83 -32.54 8.07
C PHE A 13 0.47 -32.12 7.40
N ALA A 14 1.62 -32.57 7.91
CA ALA A 14 2.92 -32.30 7.28
C ALA A 14 2.99 -32.93 5.88
N ALA A 15 2.57 -34.19 5.73
CA ALA A 15 2.55 -34.88 4.44
C ALA A 15 1.60 -34.20 3.44
N ALA A 16 0.38 -33.84 3.87
CA ALA A 16 -0.58 -33.14 3.01
C ALA A 16 -0.06 -31.76 2.58
N GLY A 17 0.47 -30.97 3.51
CA GLY A 17 1.03 -29.64 3.22
C GLY A 17 2.24 -29.70 2.30
N LEU A 18 3.19 -30.61 2.57
CA LEU A 18 4.38 -30.79 1.73
C LEU A 18 4.05 -31.38 0.36
N ALA A 19 3.08 -32.30 0.25
CA ALA A 19 2.67 -32.85 -1.04
C ALA A 19 2.02 -31.80 -1.93
N LEU A 20 1.13 -30.96 -1.38
CA LEU A 20 0.52 -29.84 -2.11
C LEU A 20 1.57 -28.81 -2.54
N PHE A 21 2.48 -28.46 -1.64
CA PHE A 21 3.59 -27.56 -1.93
C PHE A 21 4.48 -28.11 -3.04
N ALA A 22 4.93 -29.36 -2.94
CA ALA A 22 5.76 -30.02 -3.94
C ALA A 22 5.04 -30.11 -5.30
N TYR A 23 3.73 -30.39 -5.31
CA TYR A 23 2.93 -30.39 -6.54
C TYR A 23 2.94 -29.01 -7.20
N LYS A 24 2.75 -27.92 -6.46
CA LYS A 24 2.79 -26.57 -7.03
C LYS A 24 4.18 -26.17 -7.54
N VAL A 25 5.23 -26.57 -6.84
CA VAL A 25 6.60 -26.21 -7.23
C VAL A 25 7.05 -27.03 -8.44
N LEU A 26 6.81 -28.34 -8.45
CA LEU A 26 7.33 -29.26 -9.47
C LEU A 26 6.43 -29.37 -10.71
N ALA A 27 5.10 -29.33 -10.55
CA ALA A 27 4.17 -29.54 -11.66
C ALA A 27 3.59 -28.23 -12.23
N LEU A 28 3.54 -27.17 -11.41
CA LEU A 28 3.00 -25.87 -11.80
C LEU A 28 4.08 -24.78 -11.87
N GLU A 29 5.34 -25.13 -11.64
CA GLU A 29 6.52 -24.25 -11.78
C GLU A 29 6.41 -22.90 -11.04
N PHE A 30 5.71 -22.89 -9.88
CA PHE A 30 5.62 -21.67 -9.09
C PHE A 30 6.99 -21.29 -8.49
N PRO A 31 7.40 -20.01 -8.58
CA PRO A 31 8.70 -19.57 -8.10
C PRO A 31 8.78 -19.59 -6.57
N LEU A 32 9.86 -20.19 -6.04
CA LEU A 32 10.13 -20.30 -4.60
C LEU A 32 10.67 -19.02 -3.98
N SER A 33 11.42 -18.26 -4.76
CA SER A 33 11.87 -16.92 -4.42
C SER A 33 11.00 -15.90 -5.13
N PRO A 34 10.72 -14.73 -4.52
CA PRO A 34 10.39 -13.56 -5.30
C PRO A 34 11.57 -13.37 -6.26
N GLY A 35 11.35 -13.57 -7.56
CA GLY A 35 12.41 -13.46 -8.56
C GLY A 35 12.99 -12.04 -8.59
N ASP A 36 14.03 -11.84 -9.40
CA ASP A 36 14.34 -10.50 -9.91
C ASP A 36 13.11 -10.07 -10.70
N THR A 37 12.22 -9.38 -9.99
CA THR A 37 10.89 -9.06 -10.48
C THR A 37 11.08 -8.31 -11.80
N PRO A 38 10.49 -8.76 -12.91
CA PRO A 38 10.24 -7.84 -14.01
C PRO A 38 9.56 -6.59 -13.43
N ASP A 39 9.76 -5.42 -14.05
CA ASP A 39 9.10 -4.17 -13.66
C ASP A 39 7.57 -4.26 -13.95
N ASN A 40 6.90 -5.17 -13.26
CA ASN A 40 5.49 -5.46 -13.31
C ASN A 40 4.79 -4.72 -12.17
N TRP A 41 3.82 -3.90 -12.53
CA TRP A 41 3.05 -3.12 -11.58
C TRP A 41 1.57 -3.43 -11.75
N ALA A 42 0.92 -3.79 -10.66
CA ALA A 42 -0.53 -3.87 -10.57
C ALA A 42 -1.07 -2.50 -10.16
N VAL A 43 -1.95 -1.95 -10.98
CA VAL A 43 -2.62 -0.69 -10.70
C VAL A 43 -4.11 -0.96 -10.56
N GLU A 44 -4.67 -0.60 -9.41
CA GLU A 44 -6.10 -0.71 -9.12
C GLU A 44 -6.71 0.68 -8.94
N THR A 45 -7.83 0.89 -9.61
CA THR A 45 -8.64 2.11 -9.54
C THR A 45 -9.96 1.78 -8.89
N ARG A 46 -10.25 2.40 -7.74
CA ARG A 46 -11.53 2.32 -7.07
C ARG A 46 -12.29 3.62 -7.25
N VAL A 47 -13.48 3.54 -7.84
CA VAL A 47 -14.44 4.65 -7.93
C VAL A 47 -15.64 4.35 -7.03
N THR A 48 -15.83 5.14 -5.97
CA THR A 48 -17.00 5.06 -5.08
C THR A 48 -17.92 6.25 -5.29
N PHE A 49 -19.23 6.03 -5.37
CA PHE A 49 -20.22 7.10 -5.52
C PHE A 49 -21.58 6.70 -4.91
N GLN A 50 -22.44 7.68 -4.65
CA GLN A 50 -23.80 7.45 -4.16
C GLN A 50 -24.80 7.56 -5.32
N ALA A 51 -25.45 6.45 -5.71
CA ALA A 51 -26.40 6.43 -6.82
C ALA A 51 -27.80 6.94 -6.40
N ALA A 52 -28.43 7.72 -7.28
CA ALA A 52 -29.72 8.38 -7.04
C ALA A 52 -30.94 7.53 -7.44
N ASP A 53 -30.85 6.20 -7.32
CA ASP A 53 -31.91 5.23 -7.65
C ASP A 53 -32.39 5.32 -9.11
N GLY A 54 -31.46 5.13 -10.05
CA GLY A 54 -31.69 5.27 -11.50
C GLY A 54 -30.53 4.72 -12.32
N PRO A 55 -30.46 5.02 -13.63
CA PRO A 55 -29.33 4.63 -14.46
C PRO A 55 -28.06 5.37 -14.04
N ALA A 56 -26.98 4.63 -13.84
CA ALA A 56 -25.67 5.18 -13.50
C ALA A 56 -24.64 4.80 -14.54
N THR A 57 -23.83 5.76 -14.97
CA THR A 57 -22.74 5.57 -15.92
C THR A 57 -21.44 6.08 -15.33
N VAL A 58 -20.43 5.21 -15.21
CA VAL A 58 -19.08 5.59 -14.81
C VAL A 58 -18.21 5.61 -16.06
N ARG A 59 -17.65 6.78 -16.39
CA ARG A 59 -16.65 6.93 -17.45
C ARG A 59 -15.26 6.97 -16.83
N LEU A 60 -14.36 6.10 -17.28
CA LEU A 60 -13.00 5.98 -16.75
C LEU A 60 -12.00 5.83 -17.90
N PHE A 61 -10.92 6.61 -17.89
CA PHE A 61 -9.84 6.38 -18.87
C PHE A 61 -9.10 5.06 -18.59
N ILE A 62 -8.99 4.24 -19.63
CA ILE A 62 -8.26 2.97 -19.61
C ILE A 62 -6.87 3.22 -20.22
N PRO A 63 -5.79 2.72 -19.60
CA PRO A 63 -4.47 2.81 -20.19
C PRO A 63 -4.39 2.06 -21.53
N ARG A 64 -3.46 2.48 -22.37
CA ARG A 64 -3.13 1.82 -23.64
C ARG A 64 -1.68 1.37 -23.64
N ASN A 65 -1.39 0.34 -24.43
CA ASN A 65 -0.01 -0.07 -24.67
C ASN A 65 0.78 1.11 -25.25
N THR A 66 1.94 1.34 -24.66
CA THR A 66 2.92 2.33 -25.14
C THR A 66 4.21 1.58 -25.48
N ARG A 67 5.16 2.21 -26.18
CA ARG A 67 6.44 1.56 -26.47
C ARG A 67 7.27 1.25 -25.22
N THR A 68 7.01 1.94 -24.10
CA THR A 68 7.72 1.75 -22.81
C THR A 68 6.94 0.85 -21.85
N TYR A 69 5.63 0.70 -22.04
CA TYR A 69 4.78 -0.08 -21.14
C TYR A 69 3.80 -0.94 -21.92
N THR A 70 3.84 -2.24 -21.65
CA THR A 70 2.87 -3.22 -22.16
C THR A 70 1.86 -3.52 -21.08
N ILE A 71 0.57 -3.40 -21.40
CA ILE A 71 -0.50 -3.82 -20.50
C ILE A 71 -0.72 -5.32 -20.74
N LEU A 72 -0.49 -6.10 -19.69
CA LEU A 72 -0.57 -7.56 -19.73
C LEU A 72 -2.00 -8.04 -19.51
N ASP A 73 -2.74 -7.39 -18.62
CA ASP A 73 -4.11 -7.75 -18.27
C ASP A 73 -4.95 -6.50 -17.96
N GLN A 74 -6.25 -6.59 -18.22
CA GLN A 74 -7.25 -5.57 -17.87
C GLN A 74 -8.51 -6.27 -17.37
N SER A 75 -8.83 -6.06 -16.09
CA SER A 75 -10.00 -6.66 -15.45
C SER A 75 -10.90 -5.59 -14.82
N PHE A 76 -12.20 -5.67 -15.11
CA PHE A 76 -13.23 -4.84 -14.47
C PHE A 76 -13.98 -5.68 -13.45
N VAL A 77 -13.87 -5.34 -12.17
CA VAL A 77 -14.55 -6.05 -11.08
C VAL A 77 -15.73 -5.21 -10.63
N SER A 78 -16.83 -5.28 -11.40
CA SER A 78 -18.06 -4.55 -11.10
C SER A 78 -19.28 -5.40 -11.44
N ARG A 79 -19.92 -5.97 -10.41
CA ARG A 79 -21.13 -6.78 -10.59
C ARG A 79 -22.29 -5.92 -11.12
N GLY A 80 -22.86 -6.32 -12.25
CA GLY A 80 -24.07 -5.71 -12.82
C GLY A 80 -23.85 -4.42 -13.62
N TYR A 81 -22.60 -4.08 -13.96
CA TYR A 81 -22.27 -3.01 -14.90
C TYR A 81 -21.91 -3.61 -16.26
N ALA A 82 -22.51 -3.08 -17.32
CA ALA A 82 -22.13 -3.39 -18.69
C ALA A 82 -20.94 -2.50 -19.09
N LEU A 83 -19.90 -3.10 -19.67
CA LEU A 83 -18.70 -2.42 -20.13
C LEU A 83 -18.76 -2.17 -21.64
N THR A 84 -18.61 -0.91 -22.04
CA THR A 84 -18.28 -0.55 -23.42
C THR A 84 -17.01 0.30 -23.43
N THR A 85 -16.23 0.25 -24.51
CA THR A 85 -15.02 1.07 -24.64
C THR A 85 -15.07 1.93 -25.89
N GLU A 86 -14.72 3.20 -25.75
CA GLU A 86 -14.66 4.18 -26.83
C GLU A 86 -13.24 4.75 -26.95
N LEU A 87 -12.84 5.09 -28.18
CA LEU A 87 -11.59 5.80 -28.41
C LEU A 87 -11.87 7.30 -28.59
N THR A 88 -11.39 8.10 -27.66
CA THR A 88 -11.49 9.57 -27.69
C THR A 88 -10.13 10.20 -28.05
N PRO A 89 -10.08 11.48 -28.45
CA PRO A 89 -8.82 12.19 -28.68
C PRO A 89 -7.88 12.20 -27.46
N ASP A 90 -8.47 12.23 -26.26
CA ASP A 90 -7.80 12.26 -24.96
C ASP A 90 -7.28 10.88 -24.50
N GLY A 91 -7.82 9.80 -25.08
CA GLY A 91 -7.46 8.43 -24.73
C GLY A 91 -8.58 7.41 -24.93
N ARG A 92 -8.34 6.17 -24.51
CA ARG A 92 -9.38 5.12 -24.51
C ARG A 92 -10.22 5.24 -23.23
N MET A 93 -11.54 5.26 -23.37
CA MET A 93 -12.46 5.45 -22.25
C MET A 93 -13.36 4.23 -22.08
N ALA A 94 -13.47 3.74 -20.85
CA ALA A 94 -14.45 2.75 -20.42
C ALA A 94 -15.74 3.45 -20.05
N HIS A 95 -16.87 2.94 -20.50
CA HIS A 95 -18.19 3.33 -20.07
C HIS A 95 -18.80 2.13 -19.35
N LEU A 96 -18.93 2.24 -18.03
CA LEU A 96 -19.57 1.24 -17.19
C LEU A 96 -20.98 1.69 -16.86
N THR A 97 -21.97 1.07 -17.50
CA THR A 97 -23.37 1.48 -17.40
C THR A 97 -24.17 0.44 -16.63
N ARG A 98 -25.00 0.90 -15.70
CA ARG A 98 -25.96 0.07 -14.97
C ARG A 98 -27.35 0.72 -15.05
N ARG A 99 -28.36 -0.05 -15.46
CA ARG A 99 -29.72 0.45 -15.69
C ARG A 99 -30.40 0.95 -14.42
N GLN A 100 -30.14 0.30 -13.30
CA GLN A 100 -30.69 0.69 -12.00
C GLN A 100 -29.64 0.46 -10.92
N ALA A 101 -29.16 1.56 -10.33
CA ALA A 101 -28.20 1.58 -9.24
C ALA A 101 -28.78 2.40 -8.09
N LYS A 102 -28.71 1.86 -6.87
CA LYS A 102 -29.24 2.50 -5.66
C LYS A 102 -28.20 2.41 -4.54
N GLY A 103 -28.10 3.48 -3.76
CA GLY A 103 -27.22 3.51 -2.59
C GLY A 103 -25.73 3.58 -2.96
N PRO A 104 -24.82 3.17 -2.06
CA PRO A 104 -23.39 3.25 -2.29
C PRO A 104 -22.97 2.25 -3.38
N GLN A 105 -22.31 2.75 -4.42
CA GLN A 105 -21.78 1.98 -5.53
C GLN A 105 -20.26 2.04 -5.51
N THR A 106 -19.62 0.94 -5.88
CA THR A 106 -18.17 0.86 -6.04
C THR A 106 -17.83 0.09 -7.32
N VAL A 107 -16.97 0.69 -8.14
CA VAL A 107 -16.46 0.10 -9.38
C VAL A 107 -14.94 -0.03 -9.25
N TYR A 108 -14.43 -1.21 -9.58
CA TYR A 108 -13.01 -1.51 -9.58
C TYR A 108 -12.52 -1.74 -11.01
N PHE A 109 -11.43 -1.09 -11.37
CA PHE A 109 -10.71 -1.33 -12.60
C PHE A 109 -9.25 -1.64 -12.27
N ARG A 110 -8.77 -2.81 -12.70
CA ARG A 110 -7.40 -3.26 -12.44
C ARG A 110 -6.71 -3.56 -13.76
N PHE A 111 -5.45 -3.18 -13.84
CA PHE A 111 -4.60 -3.53 -14.97
C PHE A 111 -3.17 -3.84 -14.49
N LEU A 112 -2.52 -4.74 -15.22
CA LEU A 112 -1.12 -5.11 -15.01
C LEU A 112 -0.28 -4.45 -16.10
N ILE A 113 0.72 -3.66 -15.72
CA ILE A 113 1.70 -3.09 -16.64
C ILE A 113 3.05 -3.76 -16.46
N HIS A 114 3.71 -4.06 -17.57
CA HIS A 114 5.11 -4.42 -17.64
C HIS A 114 5.87 -3.27 -18.26
N ARG A 115 6.95 -2.82 -17.62
CA ARG A 115 7.87 -1.86 -18.24
C ARG A 115 8.82 -2.62 -19.15
N SER A 116 8.71 -2.35 -20.45
CA SER A 116 9.70 -2.78 -21.42
C SER A 116 10.91 -1.84 -21.38
N GLU A 117 12.10 -2.36 -21.67
CA GLU A 117 13.31 -1.55 -21.75
C GLU A 117 13.09 -0.36 -22.71
N PRO A 118 13.39 0.89 -22.30
CA PRO A 118 13.03 2.05 -23.09
C PRO A 118 13.74 1.99 -24.45
N PRO A 119 13.01 2.16 -25.57
CA PRO A 119 13.66 2.23 -26.87
C PRO A 119 14.65 3.41 -26.90
N ALA A 120 15.80 3.22 -27.54
CA ALA A 120 16.89 4.20 -27.62
C ALA A 120 16.54 5.52 -28.32
N THR A 121 15.31 5.65 -28.86
CA THR A 121 14.86 6.81 -29.64
C THR A 121 13.64 7.45 -28.97
N PRO A 122 13.63 8.79 -28.79
CA PRO A 122 12.46 9.49 -28.28
C PRO A 122 11.25 9.24 -29.20
N PRO A 123 10.03 9.22 -28.64
CA PRO A 123 8.83 8.90 -29.40
C PRO A 123 8.64 9.91 -30.53
N VAL A 124 8.52 9.39 -31.76
CA VAL A 124 8.16 10.20 -32.94
C VAL A 124 6.84 10.90 -32.64
N ALA A 125 6.80 12.20 -32.93
CA ALA A 125 5.61 12.99 -32.72
C ALA A 125 4.54 12.61 -33.75
N ASP A 126 3.56 11.80 -33.36
CA ASP A 126 2.32 11.68 -34.13
C ASP A 126 1.67 13.07 -34.22
N PRO A 127 1.24 13.54 -35.41
CA PRO A 127 0.54 14.79 -35.57
C PRO A 127 -0.85 14.66 -34.93
N ALA A 128 -0.92 14.91 -33.62
CA ALA A 128 -2.19 15.03 -32.93
C ALA A 128 -2.73 16.45 -33.18
N PRO A 129 -3.95 16.61 -33.73
CA PRO A 129 -4.58 17.92 -33.82
C PRO A 129 -4.89 18.40 -32.40
N VAL A 130 -4.04 19.27 -31.85
CA VAL A 130 -4.29 19.91 -30.58
C VAL A 130 -5.27 21.06 -30.82
N GLN A 131 -6.52 20.89 -30.38
CA GLN A 131 -7.49 21.98 -30.41
C GLN A 131 -7.25 22.88 -29.18
N PRO A 132 -7.10 24.20 -29.38
CA PRO A 132 -6.98 25.10 -28.25
C PRO A 132 -8.27 25.02 -27.40
N PRO A 133 -8.17 25.16 -26.06
CA PRO A 133 -9.34 25.19 -25.22
C PRO A 133 -10.32 26.30 -25.68
N PRO A 134 -11.64 26.12 -25.51
CA PRO A 134 -12.64 27.09 -25.94
C PRO A 134 -12.69 28.30 -24.98
N TRP A 135 -11.56 29.01 -24.80
CA TRP A 135 -11.47 30.21 -24.00
C TRP A 135 -12.20 31.38 -24.68
N LYS A 136 -12.96 32.15 -23.89
CA LYS A 136 -13.75 33.30 -24.34
C LYS A 136 -13.48 34.51 -23.45
N GLY A 137 -13.70 35.71 -23.99
CA GLY A 137 -13.61 36.97 -23.25
C GLY A 137 -12.24 37.20 -22.61
N LEU A 138 -12.23 37.57 -21.33
CA LEU A 138 -11.02 37.93 -20.56
C LEU A 138 -9.93 36.84 -20.58
N ARG A 139 -10.31 35.56 -20.56
CA ARG A 139 -9.34 34.45 -20.59
C ARG A 139 -8.60 34.35 -21.92
N LEU A 140 -9.28 34.61 -23.03
CA LEU A 140 -8.63 34.61 -24.35
C LEU A 140 -7.60 35.75 -24.46
N VAL A 141 -7.94 36.93 -23.94
CA VAL A 141 -7.04 38.09 -23.90
C VAL A 141 -5.81 37.80 -23.03
N ALA A 142 -6.01 37.25 -21.83
CA ALA A 142 -4.93 36.85 -20.94
C ALA A 142 -4.01 35.80 -21.57
N ALA A 143 -4.58 34.78 -22.23
CA ALA A 143 -3.81 33.74 -22.89
C ALA A 143 -2.97 34.27 -24.06
N ARG A 144 -3.53 35.19 -24.87
CA ARG A 144 -2.79 35.83 -25.95
C ARG A 144 -1.67 36.72 -25.43
N ALA A 145 -1.93 37.50 -24.38
CA ALA A 145 -0.91 38.34 -23.75
C ALA A 145 0.28 37.51 -23.24
N LEU A 146 0.03 36.36 -22.60
CA LEU A 146 1.09 35.44 -22.18
C LEU A 146 1.85 34.85 -23.37
N LEU A 147 1.13 34.46 -24.42
CA LEU A 147 1.73 33.91 -25.64
C LEU A 147 2.65 34.92 -26.34
N ASP A 148 2.22 36.18 -26.45
CA ASP A 148 3.01 37.24 -27.09
C ASP A 148 4.28 37.56 -26.28
N GLN A 149 4.19 37.52 -24.95
CA GLN A 149 5.35 37.69 -24.07
C GLN A 149 6.37 36.56 -24.22
N ILE A 150 5.95 35.30 -24.19
CA ILE A 150 6.88 34.16 -24.30
C ILE A 150 7.51 34.04 -25.70
N ARG A 151 6.81 34.48 -26.75
CA ARG A 151 7.35 34.53 -28.13
C ARG A 151 8.51 35.51 -28.26
N GLY A 152 8.55 36.57 -27.45
CA GLY A 152 9.67 37.51 -27.42
C GLY A 152 10.92 36.97 -26.72
N GLU A 153 10.78 35.96 -25.86
CA GLU A 153 11.84 35.46 -24.98
C GLU A 153 12.39 34.09 -25.41
N GLY A 154 11.56 33.21 -26.00
CA GLY A 154 11.94 31.83 -26.35
C GLY A 154 12.33 31.63 -27.81
N LYS A 155 13.45 30.92 -28.05
CA LYS A 155 13.91 30.55 -29.41
C LYS A 155 13.32 29.22 -29.89
N THR A 156 13.00 28.33 -28.95
CA THR A 156 12.51 26.97 -29.20
C THR A 156 11.15 26.76 -28.53
N ALA A 157 10.40 25.73 -28.95
CA ALA A 157 9.09 25.43 -28.37
C ALA A 157 9.22 25.03 -26.89
N THR A 158 10.31 24.33 -26.56
CA THR A 158 10.64 23.93 -25.19
C THR A 158 11.02 25.12 -24.32
N ASP A 159 11.81 26.09 -24.83
CA ASP A 159 12.14 27.31 -24.08
C ASP A 159 10.89 28.15 -23.78
N MET A 160 10.00 28.28 -24.76
CA MET A 160 8.73 28.99 -24.59
C MET A 160 7.88 28.34 -23.51
N ALA A 161 7.81 27.01 -23.51
CA ALA A 161 7.06 26.26 -22.52
C ALA A 161 7.70 26.33 -21.12
N ALA A 162 9.02 26.22 -21.00
CA ALA A 162 9.74 26.35 -19.72
C ALA A 162 9.51 27.73 -19.10
N THR A 163 9.61 28.78 -19.91
CA THR A 163 9.32 30.16 -19.50
C THR A 163 7.87 30.32 -19.04
N LEU A 164 6.92 29.74 -19.78
CA LEU A 164 5.50 29.76 -19.42
C LEU A 164 5.24 29.03 -18.10
N ILE A 165 5.79 27.83 -17.90
CA ILE A 165 5.65 27.08 -16.64
C ILE A 165 6.23 27.87 -15.48
N LYS A 166 7.43 28.45 -15.64
CA LYS A 166 8.06 29.28 -14.60
C LYS A 166 7.19 30.47 -14.18
N ARG A 167 6.53 31.13 -15.13
CA ARG A 167 5.60 32.24 -14.85
C ARG A 167 4.31 31.78 -14.19
N LEU A 168 3.73 30.67 -14.66
CA LEU A 168 2.51 30.11 -14.08
C LEU A 168 2.73 29.52 -12.68
N ALA A 169 3.93 29.00 -12.40
CA ALA A 169 4.32 28.41 -11.12
C ALA A 169 4.91 29.44 -10.14
N ALA A 170 5.02 30.72 -10.52
CA ALA A 170 5.58 31.76 -9.66
C ALA A 170 4.72 31.94 -8.40
N THR A 171 5.37 32.26 -7.26
CA THR A 171 4.68 32.53 -5.99
C THR A 171 3.71 33.71 -6.11
N ASP A 172 4.04 34.67 -6.98
CA ASP A 172 3.18 35.78 -7.35
C ASP A 172 2.99 35.81 -8.89
N PRO A 173 1.98 35.09 -9.43
CA PRO A 173 1.73 35.08 -10.86
C PRO A 173 1.09 36.39 -11.30
N ASP A 174 1.45 36.87 -12.50
CA ASP A 174 0.84 38.05 -13.12
C ASP A 174 -0.70 37.91 -13.26
N ASP A 175 -1.42 39.03 -13.37
CA ASP A 175 -2.89 39.04 -13.48
C ASP A 175 -3.43 38.17 -14.63
N ALA A 176 -2.70 38.09 -15.74
CA ALA A 176 -3.02 37.21 -16.85
C ALA A 176 -2.92 35.72 -16.45
N ALA A 177 -1.86 35.34 -15.74
CA ALA A 177 -1.66 33.98 -15.23
C ALA A 177 -2.73 33.62 -14.18
N ARG A 178 -2.98 34.52 -13.23
CA ARG A 178 -4.03 34.36 -12.19
C ARG A 178 -5.42 34.16 -12.80
N SER A 179 -5.77 34.91 -13.84
CA SER A 179 -7.06 34.81 -14.54
C SER A 179 -7.28 33.43 -15.20
N LEU A 180 -6.22 32.81 -15.70
CA LEU A 180 -6.27 31.49 -16.34
C LEU A 180 -6.27 30.32 -15.36
N LEU A 181 -5.43 30.42 -14.32
CA LEU A 181 -5.32 29.40 -13.26
C LEU A 181 -6.59 29.38 -12.40
N GLY A 182 -7.17 30.54 -12.11
CA GLY A 182 -8.34 30.67 -11.24
C GLY A 182 -8.01 30.46 -9.77
N LYS A 183 -9.02 30.09 -8.97
CA LYS A 183 -8.89 29.95 -7.50
C LYS A 183 -8.13 28.69 -7.04
N THR A 184 -7.92 27.71 -7.92
CA THR A 184 -7.28 26.42 -7.62
C THR A 184 -5.98 26.28 -8.41
N ALA A 185 -4.88 26.73 -7.81
CA ALA A 185 -3.53 26.64 -8.38
C ALA A 185 -2.89 25.27 -8.07
N GLY A 186 -3.36 24.23 -8.74
CA GLY A 186 -2.76 22.89 -8.69
C GLY A 186 -1.91 22.58 -9.93
N ALA A 187 -0.97 21.64 -9.81
CA ALA A 187 -0.10 21.21 -10.91
C ALA A 187 -0.89 20.74 -12.16
N GLU A 188 -2.01 20.03 -11.97
CA GLU A 188 -2.93 19.64 -13.06
C GLU A 188 -3.39 20.86 -13.87
N ARG A 189 -3.89 21.87 -13.16
CA ARG A 189 -4.44 23.09 -13.77
C ARG A 189 -3.37 23.90 -14.49
N LEU A 190 -2.17 23.96 -13.91
CA LEU A 190 -1.03 24.65 -14.50
C LEU A 190 -0.66 24.02 -15.85
N VAL A 191 -0.53 22.70 -15.91
CA VAL A 191 -0.17 21.97 -17.12
C VAL A 191 -1.25 22.12 -18.20
N ASP A 192 -2.53 22.05 -17.82
CA ASP A 192 -3.66 22.25 -18.75
C ASP A 192 -3.67 23.66 -19.35
N VAL A 193 -3.43 24.69 -18.53
CA VAL A 193 -3.33 26.08 -19.00
C VAL A 193 -2.10 26.26 -19.90
N ALA A 194 -0.96 25.70 -19.52
CA ALA A 194 0.26 25.77 -20.32
C ALA A 194 0.07 25.13 -21.71
N ALA A 195 -0.50 23.92 -21.77
CA ALA A 195 -0.83 23.24 -23.02
C ALA A 195 -1.78 24.08 -23.88
N GLY A 196 -2.82 24.67 -23.28
CA GLY A 196 -3.78 25.50 -23.99
C GLY A 196 -3.22 26.80 -24.57
N VAL A 197 -2.34 27.49 -23.83
CA VAL A 197 -1.68 28.73 -24.30
C VAL A 197 -0.74 28.42 -25.47
N LEU A 198 0.04 27.33 -25.36
CA LEU A 198 0.93 26.90 -26.44
C LEU A 198 0.15 26.46 -27.69
N ALA A 199 -0.97 25.75 -27.50
CA ALA A 199 -1.87 25.35 -28.59
C ALA A 199 -2.46 26.55 -29.34
N LEU A 200 -2.81 27.64 -28.63
CA LEU A 200 -3.23 28.90 -29.27
C LEU A 200 -2.14 29.50 -30.15
N GLY A 201 -0.87 29.28 -29.82
CA GLY A 201 0.28 29.72 -30.59
C GLY A 201 0.64 28.85 -31.77
N GLY A 202 -0.12 27.77 -32.02
CA GLY A 202 0.18 26.77 -33.05
C GLY A 202 1.27 25.76 -32.65
N ILE A 203 1.71 25.78 -31.38
CA ILE A 203 2.67 24.82 -30.86
C ILE A 203 1.90 23.57 -30.43
N GLN A 204 2.31 22.40 -30.93
CA GLN A 204 1.71 21.13 -30.53
C GLN A 204 2.15 20.80 -29.11
N ALA A 205 1.30 21.11 -28.14
CA ALA A 205 1.50 20.82 -26.73
C ALA A 205 0.27 20.09 -26.16
N ARG A 206 0.49 19.13 -25.27
CA ARG A 206 -0.59 18.38 -24.62
C ARG A 206 -0.30 18.15 -23.15
N SER A 207 -1.35 18.24 -22.32
CA SER A 207 -1.28 17.81 -20.94
C SER A 207 -1.29 16.28 -20.87
N VAL A 208 -0.43 15.72 -20.04
CA VAL A 208 -0.36 14.29 -19.76
C VAL A 208 -0.49 14.08 -18.26
N HIS A 209 -1.33 13.12 -17.91
CA HIS A 209 -1.62 12.78 -16.53
C HIS A 209 -1.32 11.29 -16.33
N GLY A 210 -0.79 10.98 -15.15
CA GLY A 210 -0.28 9.66 -14.86
C GLY A 210 -0.15 9.41 -13.37
N ILE A 211 0.61 8.37 -13.05
CA ILE A 211 0.91 7.96 -11.68
C ILE A 211 2.40 7.67 -11.52
N ALA A 212 2.93 7.94 -10.34
CA ALA A 212 4.27 7.52 -9.98
C ALA A 212 4.23 6.04 -9.53
N LEU A 213 5.04 5.20 -10.16
CA LEU A 213 5.18 3.79 -9.78
C LEU A 213 6.15 3.69 -8.60
N VAL A 214 5.59 3.74 -7.39
CA VAL A 214 6.35 3.65 -6.13
C VAL A 214 5.71 2.56 -5.25
N GLU A 215 6.54 1.67 -4.71
CA GLU A 215 6.09 0.55 -3.88
C GLU A 215 5.59 1.02 -2.49
N GLY A 216 4.59 0.33 -1.93
CA GLY A 216 4.16 0.50 -0.54
C GLY A 216 3.21 1.67 -0.26
N GLN A 217 2.72 2.39 -1.27
CA GLN A 217 1.76 3.48 -1.08
C GLN A 217 0.30 3.00 -1.18
N LYS A 218 -0.45 3.09 -0.07
CA LYS A 218 -1.89 2.75 -0.02
C LYS A 218 -2.80 3.69 -0.83
N THR A 219 -2.31 4.87 -1.20
CA THR A 219 -3.00 5.86 -2.04
C THR A 219 -1.95 6.61 -2.84
N VAL A 220 -1.99 6.47 -4.17
CA VAL A 220 -1.05 7.16 -5.08
C VAL A 220 -1.72 8.42 -5.64
N HIS A 221 -1.02 9.55 -5.57
CA HIS A 221 -1.47 10.79 -6.17
C HIS A 221 -1.14 10.83 -7.66
N THR A 222 -1.99 11.49 -8.43
CA THR A 222 -1.77 11.70 -9.86
C THR A 222 -0.65 12.71 -10.07
N VAL A 223 0.22 12.41 -11.03
CA VAL A 223 1.29 13.31 -11.47
C VAL A 223 0.95 13.87 -12.85
N HIS A 224 1.42 15.09 -13.12
CA HIS A 224 1.02 15.88 -14.28
C HIS A 224 2.25 16.49 -14.94
N TRP A 225 2.34 16.37 -16.26
CA TRP A 225 3.44 16.93 -17.04
C TRP A 225 2.97 17.34 -18.44
N LEU A 226 3.75 18.20 -19.08
CA LEU A 226 3.52 18.71 -20.41
C LEU A 226 4.34 17.91 -21.42
N GLU A 227 3.73 17.54 -22.54
CA GLU A 227 4.42 17.02 -23.72
C GLU A 227 4.36 18.06 -24.85
N ILE A 228 5.50 18.38 -25.44
CA ILE A 228 5.65 19.39 -26.51
C ILE A 228 6.31 18.73 -27.71
N ALA A 229 5.76 18.91 -28.90
CA ALA A 229 6.38 18.39 -30.11
C ALA A 229 7.48 19.35 -30.59
N GLU A 230 8.71 18.85 -30.69
CA GLU A 230 9.87 19.61 -31.17
C GLU A 230 10.80 18.69 -31.97
N ALA A 231 11.24 19.14 -33.14
CA ALA A 231 12.13 18.38 -34.03
C ALA A 231 11.66 16.94 -34.34
N GLY A 232 10.33 16.72 -34.39
CA GLY A 232 9.75 15.40 -34.66
C GLY A 232 9.70 14.46 -33.45
N ALA A 233 9.99 14.93 -32.24
CA ALA A 233 9.92 14.16 -31.00
C ALA A 233 9.06 14.87 -29.93
N TRP A 234 8.40 14.10 -29.06
CA TRP A 234 7.74 14.66 -27.87
C TRP A 234 8.76 14.89 -26.75
N GLN A 235 9.03 16.16 -26.44
CA GLN A 235 9.78 16.57 -25.25
C GLN A 235 8.84 16.59 -24.03
N ARG A 236 9.31 16.07 -22.90
CA ARG A 236 8.52 15.95 -21.66
C ARG A 236 9.04 16.93 -20.62
N MET A 237 8.14 17.71 -20.02
CA MET A 237 8.49 18.66 -18.98
C MET A 237 7.50 18.65 -17.82
N THR A 238 7.99 18.63 -16.59
CA THR A 238 7.14 18.67 -15.39
C THR A 238 6.52 20.05 -15.17
N ALA A 239 5.54 20.13 -14.27
CA ALA A 239 4.98 21.40 -13.80
C ALA A 239 5.93 22.18 -12.87
N ASP A 240 7.02 21.57 -12.41
CA ASP A 240 7.96 22.15 -11.46
C ASP A 240 9.16 22.76 -12.21
N PRO A 241 9.33 24.10 -12.19
CA PRO A 241 10.44 24.75 -12.87
C PRO A 241 11.82 24.36 -12.32
N THR A 242 11.91 23.81 -11.10
CA THR A 242 13.18 23.37 -10.48
C THR A 242 13.59 21.96 -10.90
N ALA A 243 12.63 21.13 -11.31
CA ALA A 243 12.84 19.74 -11.72
C ALA A 243 12.15 19.45 -13.05
N PRO A 244 12.59 20.08 -14.16
CA PRO A 244 11.87 20.04 -15.43
C PRO A 244 11.80 18.65 -16.07
N GLN A 245 12.70 17.73 -15.72
CA GLN A 245 12.72 16.39 -16.32
C GLN A 245 11.69 15.45 -15.68
N VAL A 246 10.92 14.74 -16.51
CA VAL A 246 9.95 13.75 -16.05
C VAL A 246 10.68 12.46 -15.63
N PRO A 247 10.54 11.99 -14.38
CA PRO A 247 11.15 10.75 -13.92
C PRO A 247 10.71 9.54 -14.74
N ALA A 248 11.63 8.60 -14.97
CA ALA A 248 11.34 7.38 -15.73
C ALA A 248 10.37 6.40 -15.01
N THR A 249 10.07 6.66 -13.73
CA THR A 249 9.10 5.90 -12.91
C THR A 249 7.66 6.37 -13.11
N TRP A 250 7.42 7.45 -13.86
CA TRP A 250 6.08 7.97 -14.09
C TRP A 250 5.42 7.29 -15.28
N PHE A 251 4.25 6.71 -15.04
CA PHE A 251 3.45 6.03 -16.04
C PHE A 251 2.41 6.98 -16.66
N PRO A 252 2.43 7.25 -17.98
CA PRO A 252 1.40 8.01 -18.68
C PRO A 252 0.09 7.22 -18.78
N TRP A 253 -1.00 7.80 -18.31
CA TRP A 253 -2.30 7.13 -18.29
C TRP A 253 -3.31 7.77 -19.25
N TRP A 254 -3.58 9.06 -19.12
CA TRP A 254 -4.48 9.79 -20.03
C TRP A 254 -3.91 11.17 -20.40
N ARG A 255 -4.48 11.78 -21.45
CA ARG A 255 -4.02 13.07 -21.98
C ARG A 255 -5.20 14.03 -22.08
N GLY A 256 -4.92 15.32 -22.04
CA GLY A 256 -5.95 16.37 -22.18
C GLY A 256 -6.63 16.73 -20.87
N THR A 257 -7.54 17.71 -20.93
CA THR A 257 -8.09 18.39 -19.75
C THR A 257 -9.24 17.63 -19.06
N THR A 258 -9.57 16.44 -19.56
CA THR A 258 -10.70 15.66 -19.08
C THR A 258 -10.30 14.88 -17.83
N LYS A 259 -11.14 14.89 -16.79
CA LYS A 259 -10.86 14.16 -15.54
C LYS A 259 -10.80 12.64 -15.77
N LEU A 260 -9.93 11.95 -15.02
CA LEU A 260 -9.74 10.49 -15.09
C LEU A 260 -11.06 9.70 -14.97
N ALA A 261 -11.90 10.07 -14.01
CA ALA A 261 -13.19 9.42 -13.75
C ALA A 261 -14.33 10.44 -13.70
N GLN A 262 -15.44 10.11 -14.35
CA GLN A 262 -16.69 10.88 -14.32
C GLN A 262 -17.85 9.94 -14.00
N VAL A 263 -18.82 10.42 -13.22
CA VAL A 263 -19.99 9.64 -12.82
C VAL A 263 -21.24 10.43 -13.16
N ASP A 264 -22.07 9.84 -14.02
CA ASP A 264 -23.43 10.31 -14.31
C ASP A 264 -24.44 9.44 -13.54
N GLY A 265 -25.52 10.04 -13.02
CA GLY A 265 -26.55 9.32 -12.25
C GLY A 265 -26.17 9.03 -10.79
N GLY A 266 -25.13 9.71 -10.27
CA GLY A 266 -24.70 9.60 -8.88
C GLY A 266 -24.03 10.87 -8.35
N SER A 267 -23.83 10.93 -7.04
CA SER A 267 -23.20 12.06 -6.35
C SER A 267 -21.92 11.64 -5.61
N HIS A 268 -21.06 12.61 -5.31
CA HIS A 268 -19.82 12.45 -4.54
C HIS A 268 -18.87 11.35 -5.06
N PRO A 269 -18.45 11.40 -6.34
CA PRO A 269 -17.47 10.45 -6.84
C PRO A 269 -16.14 10.64 -6.10
N LYS A 270 -15.65 9.56 -5.47
CA LYS A 270 -14.29 9.49 -4.91
C LYS A 270 -13.49 8.47 -5.69
N LEU A 271 -12.35 8.91 -6.19
CA LEU A 271 -11.38 8.12 -6.93
C LEU A 271 -10.21 7.81 -6.01
N ARG A 272 -9.85 6.54 -5.88
CA ARG A 272 -8.64 6.09 -5.19
C ARG A 272 -7.84 5.18 -6.11
N ILE A 273 -6.55 5.44 -6.21
CA ILE A 273 -5.61 4.64 -6.99
C ILE A 273 -4.64 3.97 -6.02
N THR A 274 -4.48 2.67 -6.19
CA THR A 274 -3.54 1.84 -5.43
C THR A 274 -2.58 1.20 -6.41
N VAL A 275 -1.28 1.27 -6.10
CA VAL A 275 -0.22 0.69 -6.93
C VAL A 275 0.56 -0.29 -6.08
N GLU A 276 0.73 -1.50 -6.59
CA GLU A 276 1.51 -2.55 -5.94
C GLU A 276 2.42 -3.20 -6.97
N ARG A 277 3.63 -3.59 -6.55
CA ARG A 277 4.52 -4.37 -7.41
C ARG A 277 3.93 -5.76 -7.56
N ALA A 278 3.63 -6.16 -8.79
CA ALA A 278 3.05 -7.47 -9.05
C ALA A 278 4.18 -8.51 -8.96
N ALA A 279 4.15 -9.33 -7.92
CA ALA A 279 5.28 -10.18 -7.55
C ALA A 279 5.60 -11.30 -8.54
N ASP A 280 4.68 -11.71 -9.43
CA ASP A 280 4.85 -12.96 -10.16
C ASP A 280 4.46 -12.89 -11.65
N GLN A 281 5.45 -13.11 -12.52
CA GLN A 281 5.29 -13.48 -13.92
C GLN A 281 4.44 -14.75 -14.09
N ALA A 282 4.54 -15.69 -13.14
CA ALA A 282 3.75 -16.94 -13.16
C ALA A 282 2.23 -16.71 -13.08
N ILE A 283 1.78 -15.62 -12.42
CA ILE A 283 0.35 -15.24 -12.43
C ILE A 283 -0.05 -14.73 -13.82
N VAL A 284 0.83 -13.98 -14.49
CA VAL A 284 0.60 -13.49 -15.87
C VAL A 284 0.61 -14.65 -16.86
N ASP A 285 1.56 -15.58 -16.75
CA ASP A 285 1.70 -16.72 -17.63
C ASP A 285 0.50 -17.68 -17.49
N SER A 286 0.04 -17.93 -16.25
CA SER A 286 -1.15 -18.74 -15.98
C SER A 286 -2.47 -18.06 -16.37
N LEU A 287 -2.51 -16.73 -16.46
CA LEU A 287 -3.69 -15.96 -16.94
C LEU A 287 -3.70 -15.83 -18.47
N SER A 288 -2.54 -15.86 -19.13
CA SER A 288 -2.41 -15.72 -20.59
C SER A 288 -2.70 -17.02 -21.35
N GLN A 289 -2.54 -18.19 -20.70
CA GLN A 289 -2.94 -19.47 -21.26
C GLN A 289 -4.37 -19.82 -20.83
N ASP A 290 -5.28 -19.77 -21.80
CA ASP A 290 -6.69 -20.19 -21.75
C ASP A 290 -6.87 -21.72 -21.45
N GLN A 291 -5.86 -22.39 -20.87
CA GLN A 291 -5.86 -23.83 -20.55
C GLN A 291 -5.63 -24.17 -19.06
N ALA A 292 -5.55 -23.18 -18.15
CA ALA A 292 -5.46 -23.46 -16.71
C ALA A 292 -6.82 -23.41 -15.96
N GLN A 293 -7.94 -23.63 -16.64
CA GLN A 293 -9.31 -23.56 -16.08
C GLN A 293 -9.65 -24.57 -14.97
N ALA A 294 -8.74 -25.45 -14.59
CA ALA A 294 -8.93 -26.26 -13.40
C ALA A 294 -7.59 -26.54 -12.74
N LYS A 295 -7.29 -25.91 -11.59
CA LYS A 295 -6.65 -26.59 -10.43
C LYS A 295 -6.27 -25.77 -9.20
N ASN A 296 -6.59 -24.48 -9.06
CA ASN A 296 -6.50 -23.84 -7.74
C ASN A 296 -7.52 -22.72 -7.53
N LEU A 297 -8.73 -23.12 -7.12
CA LEU A 297 -9.81 -22.19 -6.77
C LEU A 297 -9.40 -21.21 -5.67
N LEU A 298 -8.53 -21.61 -4.73
CA LEU A 298 -8.12 -20.74 -3.62
C LEU A 298 -7.12 -19.67 -4.06
N THR A 299 -6.05 -20.03 -4.77
CA THR A 299 -5.06 -19.03 -5.23
C THR A 299 -5.65 -18.12 -6.30
N SER A 300 -6.49 -18.64 -7.20
CA SER A 300 -7.22 -17.83 -8.19
C SER A 300 -8.27 -16.93 -7.54
N ALA A 301 -9.00 -17.42 -6.53
CA ALA A 301 -9.91 -16.58 -5.74
C ALA A 301 -9.17 -15.50 -4.96
N MET A 302 -8.00 -15.80 -4.39
CA MET A 302 -7.20 -14.82 -3.65
C MET A 302 -6.55 -13.78 -4.57
N ALA A 303 -6.04 -14.19 -5.73
CA ALA A 303 -5.48 -13.28 -6.74
C ALA A 303 -6.55 -12.42 -7.44
N SER A 304 -7.83 -12.82 -7.39
CA SER A 304 -8.95 -12.02 -7.88
C SER A 304 -9.56 -11.09 -6.83
N LEU A 305 -9.11 -11.14 -5.57
CA LEU A 305 -9.50 -10.16 -4.55
C LEU A 305 -8.89 -8.77 -4.86
N PRO A 306 -9.55 -7.68 -4.45
CA PRO A 306 -8.98 -6.34 -4.54
C PRO A 306 -7.61 -6.28 -3.86
N LEU A 307 -6.65 -5.50 -4.39
CA LEU A 307 -5.27 -5.44 -3.87
C LEU A 307 -5.21 -5.13 -2.37
N GLU A 308 -6.08 -4.24 -1.91
CA GLU A 308 -6.17 -3.87 -0.49
C GLU A 308 -6.57 -5.05 0.40
N VAL A 309 -7.42 -5.96 -0.11
CA VAL A 309 -7.81 -7.17 0.61
C VAL A 309 -6.64 -8.16 0.58
N GLN A 310 -5.93 -8.28 -0.54
CA GLN A 310 -4.75 -9.15 -0.64
C GLN A 310 -3.67 -8.77 0.38
N GLN A 311 -3.42 -7.48 0.61
CA GLN A 311 -2.48 -7.00 1.63
C GLN A 311 -2.84 -7.50 3.04
N VAL A 312 -4.13 -7.46 3.41
CA VAL A 312 -4.60 -7.98 4.70
C VAL A 312 -4.39 -9.50 4.79
N TYR A 313 -4.65 -10.24 3.72
CA TYR A 313 -4.42 -11.69 3.68
C TYR A 313 -2.92 -12.04 3.78
N ARG A 314 -2.07 -11.26 3.12
CA ARG A 314 -0.61 -11.40 3.20
C ARG A 314 -0.13 -11.29 4.65
N VAL A 315 -0.72 -10.38 5.41
CA VAL A 315 -0.48 -10.27 6.86
C VAL A 315 -1.00 -11.48 7.61
N LEU A 316 -2.27 -11.82 7.40
CA LEU A 316 -2.96 -12.85 8.15
C LEU A 316 -2.30 -14.24 7.99
N LEU A 317 -1.85 -14.59 6.79
CA LEU A 317 -1.24 -15.88 6.49
C LEU A 317 0.14 -16.06 7.14
N VAL A 318 0.84 -14.98 7.45
CA VAL A 318 2.17 -15.04 8.07
C VAL A 318 2.07 -15.05 9.61
N VAL A 319 0.95 -14.62 10.21
CA VAL A 319 0.75 -14.61 11.67
C VAL A 319 0.99 -15.98 12.34
N PRO A 320 0.46 -17.11 11.82
CA PRO A 320 0.69 -18.43 12.42
C PRO A 320 2.17 -18.81 12.51
N LEU A 321 3.01 -18.32 11.59
CA LEU A 321 4.45 -18.56 11.65
C LEU A 321 5.09 -17.87 12.86
N GLY A 322 4.68 -16.65 13.19
CA GLY A 322 5.16 -16.00 14.43
C GLY A 322 4.64 -16.68 15.70
N VAL A 323 3.46 -17.30 15.65
CA VAL A 323 3.00 -18.16 16.76
C VAL A 323 3.89 -19.39 16.90
N LEU A 324 4.27 -20.05 15.80
CA LEU A 324 5.22 -21.16 15.84
C LEU A 324 6.57 -20.73 16.44
N LEU A 325 7.10 -19.59 16.00
CA LEU A 325 8.33 -19.03 16.55
C LEU A 325 8.19 -18.75 18.06
N LEU A 326 7.08 -18.16 18.50
CA LEU A 326 6.82 -17.94 19.93
C LEU A 326 6.80 -19.25 20.71
N VAL A 327 6.14 -20.29 20.20
CA VAL A 327 6.08 -21.61 20.84
C VAL A 327 7.49 -22.19 20.98
N ILE A 328 8.35 -22.05 19.97
CA ILE A 328 9.75 -22.48 20.04
C ILE A 328 10.51 -21.70 21.12
N LEU A 329 10.44 -20.37 21.08
CA LEU A 329 11.11 -19.47 22.02
C LEU A 329 10.67 -19.71 23.47
N ARG A 330 9.40 -20.06 23.68
CA ARG A 330 8.85 -20.32 25.00
C ARG A 330 9.12 -21.75 25.50
N ASN A 331 8.86 -22.77 24.67
CA ASN A 331 8.93 -24.16 25.11
C ASN A 331 10.35 -24.72 25.05
N VAL A 332 11.13 -24.35 24.04
CA VAL A 332 12.49 -24.88 23.83
C VAL A 332 13.52 -23.98 24.51
N ILE A 333 13.44 -22.66 24.32
CA ILE A 333 14.41 -21.72 24.91
C ILE A 333 14.04 -21.39 26.35
N GLY A 334 12.76 -21.15 26.65
CA GLY A 334 12.29 -20.80 27.99
C GLY A 334 12.19 -19.30 28.26
N LEU A 335 12.02 -18.48 27.22
CA LEU A 335 11.85 -17.04 27.39
C LEU A 335 10.54 -16.74 28.15
N LYS A 336 10.64 -15.86 29.17
CA LYS A 336 9.47 -15.36 29.90
C LYS A 336 8.90 -14.15 29.15
N SER A 337 7.62 -14.21 28.80
CA SER A 337 6.91 -13.13 28.12
C SER A 337 5.49 -12.97 28.68
N PHE A 338 4.83 -11.87 28.33
CA PHE A 338 3.45 -11.58 28.68
C PHE A 338 2.51 -12.55 27.97
N GLY A 339 1.82 -13.38 28.75
CA GLY A 339 0.83 -14.32 28.20
C GLY A 339 1.42 -15.27 27.14
N THR A 340 0.55 -15.90 26.36
CA THR A 340 0.91 -16.83 25.27
C THR A 340 0.85 -16.20 23.89
N PHE A 341 0.03 -15.15 23.71
CA PHE A 341 -0.21 -14.53 22.40
C PHE A 341 0.26 -13.07 22.31
N MET A 342 0.48 -12.41 23.45
CA MET A 342 0.74 -10.97 23.50
C MET A 342 1.97 -10.52 22.68
N PRO A 343 3.12 -11.22 22.70
CA PRO A 343 4.27 -10.81 21.89
C PRO A 343 3.99 -10.85 20.39
N VAL A 344 3.15 -11.79 19.91
CA VAL A 344 2.75 -11.86 18.50
C VAL A 344 1.81 -10.70 18.15
N LEU A 345 0.91 -10.32 19.06
CA LEU A 345 0.07 -9.13 18.87
C LEU A 345 0.91 -7.84 18.84
N ILE A 346 1.90 -7.72 19.72
CA ILE A 346 2.84 -6.59 19.72
C ILE A 346 3.63 -6.54 18.41
N ALA A 347 4.10 -7.69 17.90
CA ALA A 347 4.77 -7.75 16.59
C ALA A 347 3.86 -7.27 15.44
N LEU A 348 2.56 -7.60 15.49
CA LEU A 348 1.59 -7.13 14.51
C LEU A 348 1.36 -5.61 14.61
N ALA A 349 1.39 -5.04 15.81
CA ALA A 349 1.38 -3.59 16.00
C ALA A 349 2.63 -2.91 15.41
N PHE A 350 3.80 -3.53 15.52
CA PHE A 350 5.04 -3.04 14.87
C PHE A 350 4.98 -3.10 13.35
N ARG A 351 4.21 -4.04 12.77
CA ARG A 351 3.99 -4.09 11.32
C ARG A 351 3.28 -2.85 10.78
N GLU A 352 2.30 -2.33 11.50
CA GLU A 352 1.58 -1.11 11.11
C GLU A 352 2.37 0.18 11.40
N THR A 353 3.18 0.18 12.46
CA THR A 353 3.90 1.38 12.93
C THR A 353 5.35 1.45 12.48
N GLN A 354 5.87 0.43 11.80
CA GLN A 354 7.30 0.18 11.58
C GLN A 354 8.05 -0.18 12.87
N LEU A 355 9.12 -0.96 12.78
CA LEU A 355 9.82 -1.51 13.95
C LEU A 355 10.34 -0.42 14.91
N LEU A 356 11.05 0.57 14.36
CA LEU A 356 11.75 1.56 15.18
C LEU A 356 10.75 2.46 15.94
N TRP A 357 9.76 2.98 15.21
CA TRP A 357 8.66 3.76 15.80
C TRP A 357 7.82 2.92 16.74
N GLY A 358 7.53 1.66 16.38
CA GLY A 358 6.80 0.71 17.20
C GLY A 358 7.47 0.47 18.56
N ILE A 359 8.79 0.25 18.59
CA ILE A 359 9.55 0.06 19.84
C ILE A 359 9.53 1.32 20.71
N VAL A 360 9.74 2.50 20.11
CA VAL A 360 9.70 3.78 20.83
C VAL A 360 8.30 4.01 21.42
N LEU A 361 7.27 3.87 20.59
CA LEU A 361 5.87 4.03 20.97
C LEU A 361 5.47 3.06 22.09
N PHE A 362 5.84 1.79 21.95
CA PHE A 362 5.59 0.76 22.95
C PHE A 362 6.24 1.14 24.29
N THR A 363 7.52 1.50 24.27
CA THR A 363 8.27 1.81 25.48
C THR A 363 7.70 3.03 26.19
N VAL A 364 7.43 4.12 25.44
CA VAL A 364 6.87 5.37 25.99
C VAL A 364 5.47 5.14 26.57
N ILE A 365 4.58 4.46 25.84
CA ILE A 365 3.20 4.25 26.29
C ILE A 365 3.14 3.31 27.48
N VAL A 366 3.92 2.23 27.47
CA VAL A 366 4.00 1.30 28.61
C VAL A 366 4.54 2.02 29.84
N ALA A 367 5.56 2.87 29.70
CA ALA A 367 6.11 3.66 30.79
C ALA A 367 5.08 4.66 31.37
N ILE A 368 4.39 5.42 30.51
CA ILE A 368 3.33 6.36 30.91
C ILE A 368 2.20 5.60 31.61
N GLY A 369 1.70 4.51 31.01
CA GLY A 369 0.61 3.70 31.54
C GLY A 369 0.93 3.12 32.92
N LEU A 370 2.16 2.64 33.12
CA LEU A 370 2.63 2.16 34.42
C LEU A 370 2.74 3.31 35.44
N ALA A 371 3.29 4.47 35.05
CA ALA A 371 3.41 5.63 35.94
C ALA A 371 2.05 6.11 36.44
N ILE A 372 1.06 6.21 35.55
CA ILE A 372 -0.31 6.58 35.91
C ILE A 372 -0.92 5.53 36.81
N ARG A 373 -0.67 4.25 36.55
CA ARG A 373 -1.19 3.20 37.42
C ARG A 373 -0.65 3.32 38.84
N LEU A 374 0.65 3.53 39.01
CA LEU A 374 1.26 3.77 40.32
C LEU A 374 0.63 4.97 41.02
N TRP A 375 0.30 6.02 40.25
CA TRP A 375 -0.42 7.17 40.79
C TRP A 375 -1.86 6.84 41.17
N MET A 376 -2.59 6.07 40.36
CA MET A 376 -3.96 5.64 40.62
C MET A 376 -4.11 4.65 41.78
N GLU A 377 -3.07 3.89 42.08
CA GLU A 377 -3.04 2.99 43.23
C GLU A 377 -3.24 3.76 44.55
N SER A 378 -2.72 5.00 44.63
CA SER A 378 -2.94 5.91 45.76
C SER A 378 -4.41 6.29 45.95
N LEU A 379 -5.21 6.28 44.87
CA LEU A 379 -6.60 6.68 44.86
C LEU A 379 -7.58 5.57 45.28
N ARG A 380 -7.08 4.36 45.57
CA ARG A 380 -7.89 3.19 46.03
C ARG A 380 -9.13 2.91 45.18
N LEU A 381 -9.01 3.04 43.85
CA LEU A 381 -10.11 2.85 42.91
C LEU A 381 -10.46 1.36 42.72
N LEU A 382 -11.75 1.09 42.46
CA LEU A 382 -12.27 -0.21 42.01
C LEU A 382 -11.56 -0.67 40.73
N VAL A 383 -11.50 -1.99 40.50
CA VAL A 383 -10.76 -2.60 39.38
C VAL A 383 -11.27 -2.11 38.02
N VAL A 384 -12.59 -2.02 37.82
CA VAL A 384 -13.18 -1.65 36.51
C VAL A 384 -12.92 -0.17 36.15
N PRO A 385 -13.21 0.83 37.04
CA PRO A 385 -12.84 2.22 36.78
C PRO A 385 -11.35 2.45 36.55
N ARG A 386 -10.49 1.65 37.20
CA ARG A 386 -9.04 1.72 37.03
C ARG A 386 -8.62 1.37 35.60
N LEU A 387 -9.14 0.28 35.04
CA LEU A 387 -8.85 -0.12 33.66
C LEU A 387 -9.33 0.91 32.64
N ALA A 388 -10.52 1.48 32.87
CA ALA A 388 -11.07 2.53 32.01
C ALA A 388 -10.20 3.78 31.99
N ALA A 389 -9.69 4.23 33.15
CA ALA A 389 -8.82 5.39 33.22
C ALA A 389 -7.47 5.16 32.53
N VAL A 390 -6.85 3.98 32.72
CA VAL A 390 -5.59 3.64 32.03
C VAL A 390 -5.79 3.67 30.51
N LEU A 391 -6.89 3.09 30.01
CA LEU A 391 -7.25 3.17 28.60
C LEU A 391 -7.39 4.63 28.14
N ILE A 392 -8.16 5.46 28.86
CA ILE A 392 -8.38 6.88 28.51
C ILE A 392 -7.06 7.63 28.42
N VAL A 393 -6.14 7.42 29.37
CA VAL A 393 -4.86 8.13 29.32
C VAL A 393 -3.93 7.59 28.23
N VAL A 394 -3.91 6.29 27.96
CA VAL A 394 -3.16 5.73 26.81
C VAL A 394 -3.67 6.33 25.50
N VAL A 395 -4.99 6.41 25.33
CA VAL A 395 -5.62 7.04 24.15
C VAL A 395 -5.22 8.52 24.06
N GLY A 396 -5.30 9.27 25.16
CA GLY A 396 -4.89 10.67 25.23
C GLY A 396 -3.41 10.88 24.90
N ALA A 397 -2.52 10.04 25.44
CA ALA A 397 -1.09 10.07 25.16
C ALA A 397 -0.79 9.81 23.69
N MET A 398 -1.49 8.86 23.06
CA MET A 398 -1.38 8.61 21.62
C MET A 398 -1.85 9.80 20.78
N ALA A 399 -2.95 10.46 21.17
CA ALA A 399 -3.45 11.64 20.48
C ALA A 399 -2.42 12.80 20.53
N VAL A 400 -1.85 13.06 21.72
CA VAL A 400 -0.82 14.09 21.90
C VAL A 400 0.43 13.76 21.07
N LEU A 401 0.91 12.51 21.13
CA LEU A 401 2.09 12.09 20.37
C LEU A 401 1.86 12.17 18.86
N SER A 402 0.64 11.87 18.39
CA SER A 402 0.28 11.97 16.96
C SER A 402 0.28 13.41 16.47
N ILE A 403 -0.31 14.32 17.24
CA ILE A 403 -0.30 15.77 16.94
C ILE A 403 1.14 16.29 16.94
N ALA A 404 1.96 15.92 17.92
CA ALA A 404 3.36 16.31 17.98
C ALA A 404 4.14 15.79 16.76
N SER A 405 4.00 14.51 16.42
CA SER A 405 4.67 13.92 15.26
C SER A 405 4.28 14.57 13.93
N ALA A 406 3.01 14.99 13.78
CA ALA A 406 2.55 15.71 12.60
C ALA A 406 3.20 17.09 12.47
N GLN A 407 3.43 17.79 13.58
CA GLN A 407 4.09 19.10 13.58
C GLN A 407 5.59 19.02 13.25
N PHE A 408 6.27 17.92 13.62
CA PHE A 408 7.69 17.70 13.31
C PHE A 408 7.96 17.15 11.90
N GLY A 409 6.95 17.06 11.03
CA GLY A 409 7.12 16.59 9.65
C GLY A 409 7.54 15.12 9.54
N LEU A 410 7.33 14.33 10.60
CA LEU A 410 7.60 12.90 10.63
C LEU A 410 6.47 12.17 9.87
N THR A 411 6.58 12.14 8.55
CA THR A 411 5.59 11.61 7.60
C THR A 411 5.31 10.10 7.74
N GLY A 412 6.08 9.37 8.56
CA GLY A 412 6.03 7.91 8.66
C GLY A 412 5.41 7.30 9.92
N GLY A 413 4.96 8.08 10.91
CA GLY A 413 4.86 7.54 12.28
C GLY A 413 3.49 7.24 12.88
N LEU A 414 2.45 8.04 12.61
CA LEU A 414 1.25 8.03 13.48
C LEU A 414 -0.09 8.17 12.74
N SER A 415 -0.32 7.35 11.71
CA SER A 415 -1.72 6.98 11.43
C SER A 415 -2.16 6.08 12.59
N VAL A 416 -2.72 6.67 13.64
CA VAL A 416 -3.13 5.98 14.88
C VAL A 416 -4.20 4.96 14.53
N ALA A 417 -3.76 3.76 14.17
CA ALA A 417 -4.65 2.65 13.95
C ALA A 417 -5.19 2.21 15.33
N LEU A 418 -6.50 1.97 15.40
CA LEU A 418 -7.16 1.47 16.61
C LEU A 418 -6.53 0.15 17.10
N PHE A 419 -5.92 -0.61 16.18
CA PHE A 419 -5.37 -1.93 16.46
C PHE A 419 -4.12 -1.90 17.37
N PRO A 420 -3.00 -1.20 17.03
CA PRO A 420 -1.89 -0.98 17.96
C PRO A 420 -2.31 -0.40 19.32
N MET A 421 -3.27 0.53 19.33
CA MET A 421 -3.76 1.15 20.56
C MET A 421 -4.35 0.13 21.53
N VAL A 422 -5.26 -0.75 21.07
CA VAL A 422 -5.88 -1.79 21.90
C VAL A 422 -4.82 -2.75 22.45
N ILE A 423 -3.84 -3.14 21.62
CA ILE A 423 -2.75 -4.04 22.05
C ILE A 423 -1.88 -3.42 23.13
N LEU A 424 -1.55 -2.13 22.99
CA LEU A 424 -0.76 -1.41 23.96
C LEU A 424 -1.48 -1.27 25.29
N THR A 425 -2.78 -0.91 25.29
CA THR A 425 -3.56 -0.84 26.53
C THR A 425 -3.64 -2.21 27.22
N MET A 426 -3.92 -3.27 26.47
CA MET A 426 -3.93 -4.64 27.00
C MET A 426 -2.56 -5.05 27.56
N THR A 427 -1.47 -4.59 26.94
CA THR A 427 -0.11 -4.85 27.43
C THR A 427 0.17 -4.10 28.73
N VAL A 428 -0.23 -2.83 28.82
CA VAL A 428 -0.12 -2.01 30.04
C VAL A 428 -0.90 -2.69 31.17
N GLU A 429 -2.13 -3.13 30.93
CA GLU A 429 -2.95 -3.86 31.90
C GLU A 429 -2.27 -5.15 32.35
N ARG A 430 -1.76 -5.95 31.42
CA ARG A 430 -1.12 -7.22 31.77
C ARG A 430 0.16 -7.02 32.55
N MET A 431 1.00 -6.09 32.13
CA MET A 431 2.25 -5.74 32.80
C MET A 431 1.99 -5.24 34.22
N SER A 432 0.97 -4.40 34.35
CA SER A 432 0.45 -3.90 35.60
C SER A 432 0.06 -5.02 36.55
N VAL A 433 -0.83 -5.94 36.16
CA VAL A 433 -1.23 -7.06 37.04
C VAL A 433 -0.01 -7.88 37.50
N ILE A 434 0.93 -8.16 36.59
CA ILE A 434 2.16 -8.89 36.92
C ILE A 434 3.04 -8.11 37.91
N TRP A 435 3.09 -6.78 37.78
CA TRP A 435 3.84 -5.91 38.68
C TRP A 435 3.33 -6.02 40.12
N ASP A 436 2.01 -6.13 40.32
CA ASP A 436 1.41 -6.26 41.65
C ASP A 436 1.53 -7.70 42.19
N GLU A 437 1.27 -8.70 41.34
CA GLU A 437 1.24 -10.11 41.77
C GLU A 437 2.64 -10.70 42.00
N ARG A 438 3.62 -10.28 41.20
CA ARG A 438 4.96 -10.91 41.15
C ARG A 438 6.10 -9.91 41.33
N GLY A 439 5.78 -8.63 41.48
CA GLY A 439 6.74 -7.57 41.71
C GLY A 439 7.33 -6.95 40.44
N PRO A 440 8.05 -5.82 40.61
CA PRO A 440 8.56 -5.00 39.51
C PRO A 440 9.58 -5.72 38.63
N ARG A 441 10.44 -6.55 39.25
CA ARG A 441 11.50 -7.29 38.56
C ARG A 441 10.93 -8.28 37.55
N ASP A 442 9.89 -9.03 37.94
CA ASP A 442 9.26 -10.02 37.07
C ASP A 442 8.45 -9.37 35.96
N ALA A 443 7.80 -8.23 36.23
CA ALA A 443 7.10 -7.45 35.22
C ALA A 443 8.08 -6.88 34.17
N MET A 444 9.20 -6.30 34.60
CA MET A 444 10.23 -5.78 33.69
C MET A 444 10.90 -6.89 32.88
N GLN A 445 11.22 -8.03 33.51
CA GLN A 445 11.79 -9.19 32.79
C GLN A 445 10.84 -9.69 31.70
N GLN A 446 9.55 -9.82 32.01
CA GLN A 446 8.55 -10.24 31.02
C GLN A 446 8.28 -9.17 29.97
N GLY A 447 8.36 -7.88 30.31
CA GLY A 447 8.23 -6.78 29.35
C GLY A 447 9.34 -6.79 28.31
N ILE A 448 10.59 -6.83 28.77
CA ILE A 448 11.76 -6.93 27.89
C ILE A 448 11.72 -8.22 27.07
N GLY A 449 11.36 -9.35 27.70
CA GLY A 449 11.20 -10.62 27.00
C GLY A 449 10.12 -10.58 25.92
N SER A 450 9.00 -9.90 26.18
CA SER A 450 7.91 -9.75 25.20
C SER A 450 8.31 -8.85 24.05
N LEU A 451 9.01 -7.75 24.34
CA LEU A 451 9.53 -6.84 23.32
C LEU A 451 10.53 -7.56 22.42
N PHE A 452 11.46 -8.31 23.00
CA PHE A 452 12.45 -9.10 22.26
C PHE A 452 11.79 -10.15 21.35
N VAL A 453 10.85 -10.94 21.89
CA VAL A 453 10.10 -11.92 21.10
C VAL A 453 9.30 -11.22 19.99
N ALA A 454 8.65 -10.09 20.29
CA ALA A 454 7.90 -9.32 19.31
C ALA A 454 8.79 -8.79 18.17
N THR A 455 10.00 -8.32 18.48
CA THR A 455 10.99 -7.88 17.47
C THR A 455 11.39 -9.02 16.54
N ILE A 456 11.72 -10.21 17.07
CA ILE A 456 12.09 -11.35 16.23
C ILE A 456 10.89 -11.81 15.38
N CYS A 457 9.70 -11.88 15.97
CA CYS A 457 8.48 -12.20 15.24
C CYS A 457 8.23 -11.19 14.12
N TYR A 458 8.36 -9.89 14.38
CA TYR A 458 8.23 -8.86 13.35
C TYR A 458 9.24 -9.09 12.22
N LEU A 459 10.53 -9.29 12.53
CA LEU A 459 11.57 -9.49 11.52
C LEU A 459 11.30 -10.72 10.64
N LEU A 460 10.83 -11.80 11.25
CA LEU A 460 10.43 -13.01 10.53
C LEU A 460 9.21 -12.76 9.63
N MET A 461 8.18 -12.11 10.17
CA MET A 461 6.92 -11.85 9.45
C MET A 461 7.06 -10.82 8.32
N SER A 462 8.01 -9.90 8.45
CA SER A 462 8.28 -8.84 7.47
C SER A 462 9.36 -9.23 6.46
N HIS A 463 9.88 -10.46 6.51
CA HIS A 463 10.88 -10.92 5.55
C HIS A 463 10.23 -11.20 4.17
N PRO A 464 10.73 -10.62 3.05
CA PRO A 464 10.10 -10.76 1.72
C PRO A 464 9.91 -12.22 1.29
N LEU A 465 10.89 -13.09 1.54
CA LEU A 465 10.77 -14.53 1.23
C LEU A 465 9.64 -15.21 2.01
N VAL A 466 9.47 -14.87 3.30
CA VAL A 466 8.45 -15.48 4.15
C VAL A 466 7.08 -15.04 3.68
N GLU A 467 6.94 -13.75 3.42
CA GLU A 467 5.70 -13.17 2.92
C GLU A 467 5.30 -13.74 1.56
N HIS A 468 6.26 -13.92 0.65
CA HIS A 468 6.07 -14.59 -0.64
C HIS A 468 5.61 -16.04 -0.47
N LEU A 469 6.36 -16.83 0.29
CA LEU A 469 6.09 -18.27 0.46
C LEU A 469 4.71 -18.52 1.07
N PHE A 470 4.34 -17.81 2.13
CA PHE A 470 3.04 -18.04 2.80
C PHE A 470 1.86 -17.51 1.99
N PHE A 471 2.05 -16.48 1.17
CA PHE A 471 1.00 -15.98 0.28
C PHE A 471 0.77 -16.92 -0.91
N GLN A 472 1.84 -17.38 -1.55
CA GLN A 472 1.77 -18.25 -2.73
C GLN A 472 1.43 -19.70 -2.37
N PHE A 473 1.89 -20.16 -1.21
CA PHE A 473 1.73 -21.53 -0.72
C PHE A 473 1.06 -21.55 0.67
N PRO A 474 -0.22 -21.16 0.79
CA PRO A 474 -0.93 -21.17 2.08
C PRO A 474 -1.04 -22.57 2.70
N GLU A 475 -0.87 -23.65 1.93
CA GLU A 475 -0.76 -25.04 2.41
C GLU A 475 0.41 -25.26 3.39
N LEU A 476 1.45 -24.39 3.38
CA LEU A 476 2.51 -24.41 4.37
C LEU A 476 1.98 -24.18 5.80
N LEU A 477 0.79 -23.58 5.95
CA LEU A 477 0.10 -23.50 7.24
C LEU A 477 -0.19 -24.87 7.85
N LEU A 478 -0.41 -25.92 7.04
CA LEU A 478 -0.57 -27.28 7.54
C LEU A 478 0.74 -27.81 8.13
N VAL A 479 1.87 -27.46 7.51
CA VAL A 479 3.21 -27.80 8.02
C VAL A 479 3.49 -27.05 9.33
N VAL A 480 3.14 -25.76 9.39
CA VAL A 480 3.22 -24.95 10.62
C VAL A 480 2.34 -25.56 11.72
N LEU A 481 1.10 -25.95 11.40
CA LEU A 481 0.19 -26.59 12.35
C LEU A 481 0.76 -27.91 12.87
N ALA A 482 1.32 -28.75 11.98
CA ALA A 482 1.98 -29.99 12.36
C ALA A 482 3.15 -29.73 13.33
N ALA A 483 3.99 -28.73 13.04
CA ALA A 483 5.11 -28.34 13.91
C ALA A 483 4.63 -27.85 15.28
N VAL A 484 3.58 -27.02 15.33
CA VAL A 484 2.98 -26.56 16.61
C VAL A 484 2.44 -27.73 17.42
N LEU A 485 1.77 -28.70 16.79
CA LEU A 485 1.24 -29.89 17.48
C LEU A 485 2.35 -30.76 18.08
N LEU A 486 3.47 -30.94 17.36
CA LEU A 486 4.64 -31.66 17.87
C LEU A 486 5.27 -30.92 19.05
N LEU A 487 5.45 -29.60 18.94
CA LEU A 487 5.99 -28.77 20.02
C LEU A 487 5.07 -28.65 21.23
N GLY A 488 3.75 -28.78 21.04
CA GLY A 488 2.77 -28.82 22.14
C GLY A 488 2.97 -30.00 23.10
N ARG A 489 3.71 -31.03 22.67
CA ARG A 489 4.08 -32.19 23.49
C ARG A 489 5.55 -32.25 23.87
N TYR A 490 6.30 -31.18 23.58
CA TYR A 490 7.69 -31.09 24.00
C TYR A 490 7.76 -30.99 25.52
N SER A 491 8.22 -32.06 26.16
CA SER A 491 8.48 -32.13 27.61
C SER A 491 9.98 -32.13 27.93
N GLY A 492 10.83 -31.77 26.96
CA GLY A 492 12.28 -31.70 27.16
C GLY A 492 12.68 -30.51 28.02
N TYR A 493 13.90 -30.55 28.56
CA TYR A 493 14.47 -29.44 29.32
C TYR A 493 14.60 -28.18 28.46
N ARG A 494 14.36 -27.01 29.06
CA ARG A 494 14.57 -25.73 28.38
C ARG A 494 16.06 -25.44 28.25
N LEU A 495 16.50 -24.83 27.16
CA LEU A 495 17.92 -24.43 26.97
C LEU A 495 18.42 -23.54 28.13
N THR A 496 17.57 -22.63 28.59
CA THR A 496 17.88 -21.77 29.74
C THR A 496 18.05 -22.54 31.05
N GLU A 497 17.32 -23.65 31.23
CA GLU A 497 17.47 -24.54 32.39
C GLU A 497 18.76 -25.35 32.27
N LEU A 498 19.10 -25.87 31.08
CA LEU A 498 20.35 -26.58 30.84
C LEU A 498 21.59 -25.72 31.16
N TYR A 499 21.56 -24.44 30.80
CA TYR A 499 22.62 -23.49 31.14
C TYR A 499 22.68 -23.20 32.65
N ARG A 500 21.51 -23.03 33.30
CA ARG A 500 21.41 -22.77 34.74
C ARG A 500 21.87 -23.96 35.60
N PHE A 501 21.64 -25.20 35.16
CA PHE A 501 22.03 -26.42 35.87
C PHE A 501 23.42 -26.95 35.49
N LYS A 502 24.10 -26.35 34.51
CA LYS A 502 25.47 -26.69 34.11
C LYS A 502 26.49 -26.68 35.27
N PRO A 503 26.44 -25.75 36.25
CA PRO A 503 27.35 -25.77 37.41
C PRO A 503 27.06 -26.90 38.41
N LEU A 504 25.83 -27.41 38.46
CA LEU A 504 25.43 -28.49 39.38
C LEU A 504 25.79 -29.88 38.84
N ALA A 505 25.94 -30.02 37.52
CA ALA A 505 26.39 -31.25 36.89
C ALA A 505 27.91 -31.52 37.04
N GLY A 506 28.70 -30.50 37.42
CA GLY A 506 30.15 -30.61 37.60
C GLY A 506 30.62 -30.82 39.05
N GLY A 507 29.71 -30.82 40.03
CA GLY A 507 30.03 -30.89 41.47
C GLY A 507 30.03 -32.29 42.09
N GLY A 508 29.97 -33.35 41.26
CA GLY A 508 30.02 -34.73 41.69
C GLY A 508 31.32 -35.40 41.28
N ARG A 509 32.42 -35.08 41.97
CA ARG A 509 33.63 -35.90 42.01
C ARG A 509 34.30 -35.77 43.36
#